data_AF-A0A9W9T7W8-F1
#
_entry.id   AF-A0A9W9T7W8-F1
#
_cell.length_a   1.000
_cell.length_b   1.000
_cell.length_c   1.000
_cell.angle_alpha   90.00
_cell.angle_beta   90.00
_cell.angle_gamma   90.00
#
_symmetry.space_group_name_H-M   'P 1'
#
loop_
_entity.id
_entity.type
_entity.pdbx_description
1 polymer ?
#
loop_
_entity_poly.entity_id
_entity_poly.type
_entity_poly.pdbx_seq_one_letter_code
_entity_poly.pdbx_strand_id
1 'polypeptide(L)'
;MIAGDFNLHHPAWGGIEATQDPGSDRLIELCDEADLDLWLEPGTITRDQNGEQTTIDLLFGTPALTERLVVCELALDCHADSDHLPIRALLDVDTAPIVETKRRLWKAMDTEKFDVFVADNLPRLAAPQLTTP
;
A
#
# COMPACT_ATOMS: atom_id res chain seq x y z
N MET A 1 3.61 -1.16 4.62
CA MET A 1 4.75 -1.40 3.72
C MET A 1 4.90 -0.20 2.81
N ILE A 2 6.12 0.26 2.61
CA ILE A 2 6.48 1.30 1.64
C ILE A 2 7.57 0.72 0.75
N ALA A 3 7.39 0.82 -0.57
CA ALA A 3 8.31 0.36 -1.59
C ALA A 3 8.55 1.50 -2.57
N GLY A 4 9.80 1.75 -2.96
CA GLY A 4 10.06 2.73 -4.01
C GLY A 4 11.53 2.95 -4.28
N ASP A 5 11.78 3.70 -5.34
CA ASP A 5 13.08 4.30 -5.65
C ASP A 5 13.19 5.63 -4.88
N PHE A 6 14.08 5.66 -3.89
CA PHE A 6 14.29 6.83 -3.04
C PHE A 6 15.35 7.78 -3.60
N ASN A 7 16.20 7.32 -4.53
CA ASN A 7 17.32 8.10 -5.07
C ASN A 7 18.18 8.78 -3.98
N LEU A 8 18.37 8.11 -2.84
CA LEU A 8 19.16 8.60 -1.70
C LEU A 8 20.16 7.53 -1.26
N HIS A 9 21.37 7.98 -0.94
CA HIS A 9 22.43 7.15 -0.39
C HIS A 9 22.59 7.42 1.10
N HIS A 10 22.74 6.36 1.89
CA HIS A 10 23.11 6.43 3.30
C HIS A 10 23.71 5.11 3.76
N PRO A 11 24.70 5.11 4.66
CA PRO A 11 25.28 3.90 5.24
C PRO A 11 24.30 2.92 5.90
N ALA A 12 23.11 3.38 6.30
CA ALA A 12 22.12 2.58 7.03
C ALA A 12 21.42 1.55 6.12
N TRP A 13 21.31 1.85 4.82
CA TRP A 13 20.73 0.95 3.82
C TRP A 13 21.71 0.60 2.70
N GLY A 14 22.67 1.47 2.37
CA GLY A 14 23.71 1.20 1.38
C GLY A 14 24.94 0.45 1.92
N GLY A 15 24.97 0.17 3.22
CA GLY A 15 26.12 -0.46 3.88
C GLY A 15 27.23 0.54 4.24
N ILE A 16 28.21 0.08 5.02
CA ILE A 16 29.25 0.92 5.64
C ILE A 16 30.05 1.78 4.63
N GLU A 17 30.21 1.31 3.40
CA GLU A 17 30.98 1.99 2.37
C GLU A 17 30.16 2.99 1.54
N ALA A 18 28.83 3.04 1.73
CA ALA A 18 27.98 3.94 0.99
C ALA A 18 28.22 5.40 1.35
N THR A 19 28.17 6.26 0.33
CA THR A 19 28.10 7.71 0.54
C THR A 19 26.80 8.09 1.23
N GLN A 20 26.80 9.22 1.91
CA GLN A 20 25.61 9.78 2.54
C GLN A 20 25.20 11.07 1.83
N ASP A 21 23.97 11.11 1.33
CA ASP A 21 23.43 12.31 0.68
C ASP A 21 22.89 13.31 1.71
N PRO A 22 22.95 14.62 1.42
CA PRO A 22 22.33 15.64 2.26
C PRO A 22 20.83 15.37 2.44
N GLY A 23 20.38 15.26 3.69
CA GLY A 23 18.97 15.02 4.02
C GLY A 23 18.54 13.54 4.02
N SER A 24 19.45 12.61 3.76
CA SER A 24 19.19 11.17 3.90
C SER A 24 18.87 10.76 5.34
N ASP A 25 19.43 11.45 6.35
CA ASP A 25 19.08 11.25 7.76
C ASP A 25 17.58 11.46 8.03
N ARG A 26 16.94 12.36 7.27
CA ARG A 26 15.50 12.63 7.43
C ARG A 26 14.66 11.42 7.07
N LEU A 27 15.11 10.57 6.14
CA LEU A 27 14.43 9.33 5.82
C LEU A 27 14.50 8.35 7.00
N ILE A 28 15.66 8.24 7.66
CA ILE A 28 15.81 7.42 8.88
C ILE A 28 14.90 7.93 9.98
N GLU A 29 14.91 9.24 10.25
CA GLU A 29 14.03 9.84 11.27
C GLU A 29 12.55 9.55 10.97
N LEU A 30 12.12 9.67 9.72
CA LEU A 30 10.73 9.38 9.32
C LEU A 30 10.38 7.90 9.47
N CYS A 31 11.32 6.99 9.17
CA CYS A 31 11.13 5.57 9.36
C CYS A 31 11.03 5.22 10.85
N ASP A 32 11.89 5.78 11.69
CA ASP A 32 11.85 5.61 13.15
C ASP A 32 10.54 6.19 13.75
N GLU A 33 10.13 7.39 13.32
CA GLU A 33 8.87 8.02 13.73
C GLU A 33 7.64 7.17 13.36
N ALA A 34 7.72 6.43 12.25
CA ALA A 34 6.64 5.61 11.70
C ALA A 34 6.72 4.12 12.08
N ASP A 35 7.72 3.71 12.87
CA ASP A 35 7.98 2.31 13.23
C ASP A 35 8.12 1.43 11.98
N LEU A 36 9.04 1.82 11.09
CA LEU A 36 9.31 1.17 9.81
C LEU A 36 10.73 0.61 9.76
N ASP A 37 10.83 -0.71 9.61
CA ASP A 37 12.09 -1.42 9.45
C ASP A 37 12.41 -1.63 7.96
N LEU A 38 13.70 -1.46 7.61
CA LEU A 38 14.21 -1.86 6.29
C LEU A 38 14.21 -3.39 6.21
N TRP A 39 13.58 -3.94 5.17
CA TRP A 39 13.49 -5.39 4.98
C TRP A 39 14.62 -5.98 4.14
N LEU A 40 15.31 -5.14 3.36
CA LEU A 40 16.50 -5.56 2.63
C LEU A 40 17.73 -5.48 3.53
N GLU A 41 18.68 -6.39 3.31
CA GLU A 41 19.97 -6.31 3.96
C GLU A 41 20.72 -5.04 3.50
N PRO A 42 21.26 -4.22 4.43
CA PRO A 42 22.05 -3.06 4.05
C PRO A 42 23.21 -3.41 3.12
N GLY A 43 23.35 -2.66 2.03
CA GLY A 43 24.34 -2.92 0.97
C GLY A 43 23.86 -3.86 -0.13
N THR A 44 22.61 -4.32 -0.09
CA THR A 44 22.01 -5.03 -1.23
C THR A 44 21.98 -4.12 -2.45
N ILE A 45 22.65 -4.48 -3.53
CA ILE A 45 22.63 -3.69 -4.77
C ILE A 45 21.24 -3.78 -5.39
N THR A 46 20.60 -2.63 -5.60
CA THR A 46 19.26 -2.55 -6.21
C THR A 46 19.28 -1.83 -7.55
N ARG A 47 20.39 -1.16 -7.87
CA ARG A 47 20.62 -0.57 -9.18
C ARG A 47 22.07 -0.81 -9.60
N ASP A 48 22.26 -1.25 -10.84
CA ASP A 48 23.55 -1.41 -11.50
C ASP A 48 23.48 -0.72 -12.87
N GLN A 49 24.09 0.47 -12.94
CA GLN A 49 24.21 1.19 -14.19
C GLN A 49 25.65 1.11 -14.69
N ASN A 50 25.93 0.13 -15.55
CA ASN A 50 27.26 -0.07 -16.15
C ASN A 50 28.40 -0.23 -15.11
N GLY A 51 28.14 -0.93 -14.02
CA GLY A 51 29.10 -1.14 -12.92
C GLY A 51 29.05 -0.07 -11.83
N GLU A 52 28.23 0.97 -11.98
CA GLU A 52 27.87 1.87 -10.90
C GLU A 52 26.75 1.22 -10.07
N GLN A 53 27.16 0.51 -9.01
CA GLN A 53 26.28 -0.26 -8.14
C GLN A 53 25.84 0.56 -6.93
N THR A 54 24.53 0.63 -6.70
CA THR A 54 23.93 1.46 -5.65
C THR A 54 22.74 0.75 -4.99
N THR A 55 22.41 1.17 -3.78
CA THR A 55 21.24 0.72 -3.00
C THR A 55 20.32 1.92 -2.80
N ILE A 56 19.38 2.11 -3.72
CA ILE A 56 18.47 3.27 -3.72
C ILE A 56 16.99 2.88 -3.80
N ASP A 57 16.70 1.62 -4.14
CA ASP A 57 15.35 1.07 -4.09
C ASP A 57 15.16 0.39 -2.74
N LEU A 58 14.29 0.94 -1.91
CA LEU A 58 14.15 0.51 -0.52
C LEU A 58 12.75 -0.06 -0.28
N LEU A 59 12.71 -1.06 0.60
CA LEU A 59 11.47 -1.69 1.03
C LEU A 59 11.40 -1.68 2.54
N PHE A 60 10.37 -1.02 3.06
CA PHE A 60 10.13 -0.87 4.49
C PHE A 60 8.80 -1.49 4.91
N GLY A 61 8.73 -2.00 6.13
CA GLY A 61 7.48 -2.44 6.72
C GLY A 61 7.42 -2.25 8.21
N THR A 62 6.20 -2.22 8.72
CA THR A 62 5.95 -2.13 10.16
C THR A 62 6.17 -3.49 10.81
N PRO A 63 6.45 -3.56 12.13
CA PRO A 63 6.62 -4.82 12.84
C PRO A 63 5.51 -5.84 12.59
N ALA A 64 4.25 -5.40 12.55
CA ALA A 64 3.09 -6.25 12.28
C ALA A 64 3.10 -6.89 10.88
N LEU A 65 3.73 -6.25 9.88
CA LEU A 65 3.92 -6.84 8.56
C LEU A 65 5.20 -7.68 8.50
N THR A 66 6.23 -7.31 9.26
CA THR A 66 7.48 -8.06 9.38
C THR A 66 7.22 -9.47 9.91
N GLU A 67 6.29 -9.63 10.87
CA GLU A 67 5.85 -10.96 11.37
C GLU A 67 5.26 -11.86 10.27
N ARG A 68 4.80 -11.27 9.17
CA ARG A 68 4.20 -11.97 8.02
C ARG A 68 5.14 -12.06 6.83
N LEU A 69 6.33 -11.46 6.90
CA LEU A 69 7.28 -11.45 5.82
C LEU A 69 7.90 -12.85 5.68
N VAL A 70 7.67 -13.48 4.53
CA VAL A 70 8.24 -14.80 4.21
C VAL A 70 9.61 -14.64 3.54
N VAL A 71 9.73 -13.69 2.62
CA VAL A 71 11.00 -13.38 1.94
C VAL A 71 11.02 -11.93 1.47
N CYS A 72 12.21 -11.31 1.49
CA CYS A 72 12.52 -10.06 0.81
C CYS A 72 13.91 -10.21 0.16
N GLU A 73 13.97 -10.27 -1.17
CA GLU A 73 15.21 -10.54 -1.91
C GLU A 73 15.17 -9.99 -3.34
N LEU A 74 16.31 -9.99 -4.04
CA LEU A 74 16.35 -9.68 -5.47
C LEU A 74 15.75 -10.82 -6.30
N ALA A 75 14.88 -10.47 -7.23
CA ALA A 75 14.24 -11.39 -8.17
C ALA A 75 14.93 -11.36 -9.54
N LEU A 76 16.22 -11.71 -9.57
CA LEU A 76 17.02 -11.65 -10.80
C LEU A 76 16.45 -12.51 -11.95
N ASP A 77 15.60 -13.48 -11.63
CA ASP A 77 14.88 -14.31 -12.59
C ASP A 77 13.81 -13.55 -13.41
N CYS A 78 13.32 -12.41 -12.92
CA CYS A 78 12.37 -11.54 -13.63
C CYS A 78 12.99 -10.22 -14.13
N HIS A 79 14.32 -10.13 -14.13
CA HIS A 79 15.04 -8.97 -14.62
C HIS A 79 14.78 -8.74 -16.13
N ALA A 80 14.61 -7.47 -16.52
CA ALA A 80 14.19 -7.08 -17.86
C ALA A 80 15.15 -6.05 -18.50
N ASP A 81 16.45 -6.23 -18.30
CA ASP A 81 17.53 -5.37 -18.81
C ASP A 81 17.42 -3.88 -18.39
N SER A 82 16.68 -3.60 -17.31
CA SER A 82 16.70 -2.30 -16.64
C SER A 82 18.00 -2.16 -15.85
N ASP A 83 18.47 -0.94 -15.56
CA ASP A 83 19.51 -0.73 -14.56
C ASP A 83 19.03 -0.96 -13.13
N HIS A 84 17.71 -0.95 -12.88
CA HIS A 84 17.14 -1.33 -11.58
C HIS A 84 16.93 -2.85 -11.50
N LEU A 85 17.34 -3.43 -10.38
CA LEU A 85 17.19 -4.84 -10.04
C LEU A 85 15.86 -5.04 -9.31
N PRO A 86 14.99 -5.94 -9.80
CA PRO A 86 13.67 -6.14 -9.20
C PRO A 86 13.80 -6.75 -7.79
N ILE A 87 12.99 -6.25 -6.86
CA ILE A 87 12.88 -6.76 -5.49
C ILE A 87 11.57 -7.54 -5.37
N ARG A 88 11.65 -8.76 -4.83
CA ARG A 88 10.50 -9.60 -4.47
C ARG A 88 10.31 -9.59 -2.97
N ALA A 89 9.09 -9.26 -2.55
CA ALA A 89 8.63 -9.43 -1.19
C ALA A 89 7.39 -10.33 -1.16
N LEU A 90 7.44 -11.37 -0.33
CA LEU A 90 6.34 -12.30 -0.14
C LEU A 90 5.83 -12.17 1.28
N LEU A 91 4.52 -11.93 1.42
CA LEU A 91 3.85 -11.84 2.70
C LEU A 91 2.84 -12.98 2.84
N ASP A 92 2.83 -13.61 4.00
CA ASP A 92 1.79 -14.54 4.40
C ASP A 92 0.57 -13.77 4.92
N VAL A 93 -0.48 -13.72 4.12
CA VAL A 93 -1.69 -12.95 4.43
C VAL A 93 -2.89 -13.87 4.39
N ASP A 94 -3.48 -14.07 5.56
CA ASP A 94 -4.83 -14.62 5.69
C ASP A 94 -5.83 -13.66 5.04
N THR A 95 -6.34 -14.04 3.87
CA THR A 95 -7.45 -13.35 3.26
C THR A 95 -8.74 -13.97 3.76
N ALA A 96 -9.56 -13.18 4.47
CA ALA A 96 -10.93 -13.60 4.73
C ALA A 96 -11.63 -13.77 3.37
N PRO A 97 -12.30 -14.92 3.13
CA PRO A 97 -13.06 -15.08 1.90
C PRO A 97 -14.09 -13.95 1.81
N ILE A 98 -14.14 -13.28 0.65
CA ILE A 98 -15.16 -12.28 0.38
C ILE A 98 -16.52 -12.97 0.56
N VAL A 99 -17.24 -12.62 1.61
CA VAL A 99 -18.63 -13.04 1.76
C VAL A 99 -19.39 -12.31 0.65
N GLU A 100 -19.83 -13.05 -0.37
CA GLU A 100 -20.70 -12.48 -1.40
C GLU A 100 -21.97 -11.96 -0.74
N THR A 101 -22.05 -10.65 -0.53
CA THR A 101 -23.29 -10.02 -0.09
C THR A 101 -24.30 -10.21 -1.21
N LYS A 102 -25.39 -10.97 -0.95
CA LYS A 102 -26.50 -11.12 -1.89
C LYS A 102 -26.93 -9.73 -2.39
N ARG A 103 -26.60 -9.40 -3.64
CA ARG A 103 -27.02 -8.15 -4.25
C ARG A 103 -28.51 -8.25 -4.55
N ARG A 104 -29.27 -7.23 -4.15
CA ARG A 104 -30.68 -7.13 -4.52
C ARG A 104 -30.78 -6.97 -6.04
N LEU A 105 -31.56 -7.83 -6.70
CA LEU A 105 -31.83 -7.71 -8.13
C LEU A 105 -32.92 -6.65 -8.34
N TRP A 106 -32.55 -5.38 -8.20
CA TRP A 106 -33.48 -4.25 -8.35
C TRP A 106 -34.22 -4.24 -9.69
N LYS A 107 -33.61 -4.78 -10.75
CA LYS A 107 -34.24 -4.93 -12.07
C LYS A 107 -35.44 -5.89 -12.08
N ALA A 108 -35.49 -6.85 -11.16
CA ALA A 108 -36.61 -7.78 -11.04
C ALA A 108 -37.56 -7.39 -9.90
N MET A 109 -37.41 -6.20 -9.34
CA MET A 109 -38.31 -5.68 -8.33
C MET A 109 -39.69 -5.42 -8.96
N ASP A 110 -40.74 -5.88 -8.28
CA ASP A 110 -42.09 -5.46 -8.55
C ASP A 110 -42.27 -4.02 -8.02
N THR A 111 -42.14 -3.06 -8.93
CA THR A 111 -42.20 -1.64 -8.60
C THR A 111 -43.57 -1.24 -8.07
N GLU A 112 -44.66 -1.81 -8.59
CA GLU A 112 -46.02 -1.46 -8.16
C GLU A 112 -46.26 -1.87 -6.70
N LYS A 113 -45.85 -3.09 -6.35
CA LYS A 113 -45.95 -3.56 -4.96
C LYS A 113 -45.06 -2.75 -4.01
N PHE A 114 -43.89 -2.33 -4.48
CA PHE A 114 -42.99 -1.49 -3.71
C PHE A 114 -43.60 -0.11 -3.46
N ASP A 115 -44.18 0.53 -4.48
CA ASP A 115 -44.78 1.86 -4.37
C ASP A 115 -45.97 1.86 -3.40
N VAL A 116 -46.83 0.84 -3.46
CA VAL A 116 -47.93 0.66 -2.51
C VAL A 116 -47.38 0.52 -1.08
N PHE A 117 -46.40 -0.35 -0.89
CA PHE A 117 -45.78 -0.55 0.43
C PHE A 117 -45.16 0.75 0.97
N VAL A 118 -44.46 1.51 0.12
CA VAL A 118 -43.83 2.78 0.49
C VAL A 118 -44.88 3.83 0.84
N ALA A 119 -45.97 3.94 0.07
CA ALA A 119 -47.07 4.86 0.37
C ALA A 119 -47.77 4.53 1.70
N ASP A 120 -47.93 3.25 2.01
CA ASP A 120 -48.57 2.78 3.25
C ASP A 120 -47.69 2.95 4.50
N ASN A 121 -46.36 2.97 4.33
CA ASN A 121 -45.40 2.95 5.45
C ASN A 121 -44.56 4.22 5.58
N LEU A 122 -44.61 5.15 4.62
CA LEU A 122 -43.97 6.46 4.78
C LEU A 122 -44.77 7.30 5.78
N PRO A 123 -44.13 7.83 6.84
CA PRO A 123 -44.77 8.82 7.68
C PRO A 123 -45.15 10.02 6.80
N ARG A 124 -46.40 10.47 6.93
CA ARG A 124 -46.83 11.72 6.30
C ARG A 124 -46.02 12.87 6.92
N LEU A 125 -44.96 13.29 6.22
CA LEU A 125 -44.27 14.52 6.56
C LEU A 125 -45.28 15.66 6.39
N ALA A 126 -45.56 16.39 7.46
CA ALA A 126 -46.35 17.61 7.36
C ALA A 126 -45.65 18.55 6.38
N ALA A 127 -46.40 19.07 5.40
CA ALA A 127 -45.86 20.06 4.49
C ALA A 127 -45.30 21.23 5.31
N PRO A 128 -44.07 21.70 5.03
CA PRO A 128 -43.55 22.88 5.71
C PRO A 128 -44.50 24.04 5.46
N GLN A 129 -44.98 24.68 6.52
CA GLN A 129 -45.81 25.87 6.38
C GLN A 129 -44.97 26.97 5.75
N LEU A 130 -45.36 27.40 4.56
CA LEU A 130 -44.81 28.60 3.94
C LEU A 130 -45.30 29.80 4.76
N THR A 131 -44.43 30.34 5.61
CA THR A 131 -44.62 31.67 6.19
C THR A 131 -44.39 32.69 5.08
N THR A 132 -45.46 33.25 4.53
CA THR A 132 -45.38 34.50 3.75
C THR A 132 -45.02 35.67 4.68
N PRO A 133 -44.24 36.66 4.20
CA PRO A 133 -43.74 37.78 5.01
C PRO A 133 -44.82 38.73 5.50
#